data_AF-A0A485KSL2-F1
#
_entry.id   AF-A0A485KSL2-F1
#
_cell.length_a   1.000
_cell.length_b   1.000
_cell.length_c   1.000
_cell.angle_alpha   90.00
_cell.angle_beta   90.00
_cell.angle_gamma   90.00
#
_symmetry.space_group_name_H-M   'P 1'
#
loop_
_entity.id
_entity.type
_entity.pdbx_description
1 polymer ?
#
loop_
_entity_poly.entity_id
_entity_poly.type
_entity_poly.pdbx_seq_one_letter_code
_entity_poly.pdbx_strand_id
1 'polypeptide(L)'
;MDGQTPGFCCAVCQETTGCATFSWLEGVCYLKTGGDVATSKRGVVSGRFAPAVPSCSPLQVDTDFIGNDLVNKDAQSPDLCCGFCHATVGCTSFSWFAGVCYLKSGRGDLATKQGVVSGRV
;
A
#
# COMPACT_ATOMS: atom_id res chain seq x y z
N MET A 1 18.17 10.97 -22.70
CA MET A 1 17.97 9.66 -23.37
C MET A 1 16.73 9.04 -22.75
N ASP A 2 15.57 9.64 -23.00
CA ASP A 2 14.44 9.59 -22.07
C ASP A 2 13.22 9.02 -22.80
N GLY A 3 12.79 7.81 -22.43
CA GLY A 3 11.68 7.09 -23.07
C GLY A 3 11.98 5.68 -23.61
N GLN A 4 13.22 5.17 -23.53
CA GLN A 4 13.61 3.94 -24.25
C GLN A 4 12.94 2.63 -23.81
N THR A 5 12.33 2.56 -22.63
CA THR A 5 11.68 1.33 -22.17
C THR A 5 10.29 1.58 -21.59
N PRO A 6 9.38 0.60 -21.69
CA PRO A 6 8.11 0.65 -20.96
C PRO A 6 8.28 0.85 -19.44
N GLY A 7 9.38 0.33 -18.87
CA GLY A 7 9.70 0.49 -17.45
C GLY A 7 9.95 1.95 -17.05
N PHE A 8 10.57 2.74 -17.92
CA PHE A 8 10.73 4.18 -17.71
C PHE A 8 9.36 4.88 -17.64
N CYS A 9 8.42 4.56 -18.53
CA CYS A 9 7.08 5.16 -18.45
C CYS A 9 6.31 4.77 -17.19
N CYS A 10 6.58 3.59 -16.62
CA CYS A 10 6.04 3.21 -15.32
C CYS A 10 6.55 4.14 -14.22
N ALA A 11 7.87 4.36 -14.14
CA ALA A 11 8.47 5.26 -13.15
C ALA A 11 7.95 6.70 -13.29
N VAL A 12 7.88 7.24 -14.51
CA VAL A 12 7.32 8.59 -14.73
C VAL A 12 5.85 8.66 -14.34
N CYS A 13 5.05 7.60 -14.59
CA CYS A 13 3.67 7.54 -14.13
C CYS A 13 3.56 7.55 -12.59
N GLN A 14 4.48 6.88 -11.88
CA GLN A 14 4.51 6.87 -10.40
C GLN A 14 4.73 8.27 -9.81
N GLU A 15 5.55 9.08 -10.45
CA GLU A 15 5.87 10.45 -10.01
C GLU A 15 4.84 11.47 -10.49
N THR A 16 4.04 11.14 -11.50
CA THR A 16 3.05 12.05 -12.08
C THR A 16 1.73 11.96 -11.31
N THR A 17 1.41 13.02 -10.56
CA THR A 17 0.14 13.13 -9.84
C THR A 17 -1.04 12.93 -10.79
N GLY A 18 -1.93 12.00 -10.44
CA GLY A 18 -3.10 11.67 -11.23
C GLY A 18 -2.86 10.69 -12.37
N CYS A 19 -1.64 10.21 -12.61
CA CYS A 19 -1.41 9.13 -13.57
C CYS A 19 -1.91 7.79 -12.99
N ALA A 20 -2.81 7.12 -13.71
CA ALA A 20 -3.32 5.81 -13.36
C ALA A 20 -2.78 4.71 -14.29
N THR A 21 -2.50 5.05 -15.56
CA THR A 21 -1.98 4.10 -16.55
C THR A 21 -1.00 4.79 -17.48
N PHE A 22 -0.14 4.01 -18.14
CA PHE A 22 0.69 4.48 -19.24
C PHE A 22 0.56 3.55 -20.45
N SER A 23 0.77 4.10 -21.64
CA SER A 23 1.11 3.31 -22.83
C SER A 23 2.44 3.78 -23.37
N TRP A 24 3.28 2.85 -23.76
CA TRP A 24 4.56 3.07 -24.40
C TRP A 24 4.50 2.57 -25.83
N LEU A 25 5.00 3.36 -26.77
CA LEU A 25 5.16 2.99 -28.17
C LEU A 25 6.37 3.71 -28.74
N GLU A 26 7.30 2.96 -29.32
CA GLU A 26 8.45 3.50 -30.07
C GLU A 26 9.21 4.63 -29.34
N GLY A 27 9.39 4.47 -28.03
CA GLY A 27 10.14 5.43 -27.21
C GLY A 27 9.30 6.56 -26.60
N VAL A 28 7.99 6.60 -26.84
CA VAL A 28 7.10 7.67 -26.35
C VAL A 28 6.23 7.16 -25.20
N CYS A 29 6.17 7.93 -24.10
CA CYS A 29 5.29 7.67 -22.96
C CYS A 29 3.97 8.46 -23.07
N TYR A 30 2.86 7.74 -23.07
CA TYR A 30 1.50 8.30 -23.04
C TYR A 30 0.87 8.03 -21.67
N LEU A 31 1.11 8.93 -20.72
CA LEU A 31 0.54 8.91 -19.36
C LEU A 31 -0.95 9.25 -19.40
N LYS A 32 -1.76 8.53 -18.63
CA LYS A 32 -3.22 8.67 -18.62
C LYS A 32 -3.74 8.64 -17.19
N THR A 33 -4.81 9.38 -16.95
CA THR A 33 -5.50 9.43 -15.66
C THR A 33 -6.46 8.26 -15.43
N GLY A 34 -6.67 7.40 -16.43
CA GLY A 34 -7.52 6.20 -16.36
C GLY A 34 -7.16 5.18 -17.43
N GLY A 35 -7.89 4.07 -17.49
CA GLY A 35 -7.67 3.03 -18.51
C GLY A 35 -8.44 1.74 -18.29
N ASP A 36 -9.74 1.84 -18.01
CA ASP A 36 -10.61 0.68 -17.76
C ASP A 36 -10.94 -0.12 -19.03
N VAL A 37 -10.70 0.47 -20.21
CA VAL A 37 -10.87 -0.18 -21.51
C VAL A 37 -9.57 -0.09 -22.30
N ALA A 38 -9.09 -1.24 -22.77
CA ALA A 38 -7.87 -1.35 -23.57
C ALA A 38 -8.17 -1.96 -24.94
N THR A 39 -7.58 -1.38 -25.98
CA THR A 39 -7.56 -1.94 -27.34
C THR A 39 -6.15 -2.39 -27.68
N SER A 40 -6.02 -3.53 -28.38
CA SER A 40 -4.72 -4.02 -28.82
C SER A 40 -4.21 -3.25 -30.04
N LYS A 41 -2.97 -2.75 -29.97
CA LYS A 41 -2.21 -2.19 -31.09
C LYS A 41 -0.81 -2.79 -31.06
N ARG A 42 -0.30 -3.21 -32.22
CA ARG A 42 1.03 -3.81 -32.36
C ARG A 42 2.10 -2.83 -31.85
N GLY A 43 3.04 -3.35 -31.05
CA GLY A 43 4.17 -2.57 -30.53
C GLY A 43 3.86 -1.71 -29.29
N VAL A 44 2.59 -1.62 -28.87
CA VAL A 44 2.21 -0.88 -27.67
C VAL A 44 2.38 -1.75 -26.43
N VAL A 45 3.10 -1.24 -25.43
CA VAL A 45 3.16 -1.83 -24.08
C VAL A 45 2.40 -0.90 -23.14
N SER A 46 1.38 -1.41 -22.44
CA SER A 46 0.65 -0.61 -21.44
C SER A 46 0.81 -1.18 -20.06
N GLY A 47 0.81 -0.32 -19.05
CA GLY A 47 0.86 -0.70 -17.64
C GLY A 47 -0.09 0.18 -16.83
N ARG A 48 -0.68 -0.40 -15.78
CA ARG A 48 -1.44 0.34 -14.79
C ARG A 48 -0.50 0.64 -13.63
N PHE A 49 -0.41 1.90 -13.25
CA PHE A 49 0.14 2.25 -11.95
C PHE A 49 -0.92 1.88 -10.92
N ALA A 50 -0.67 0.79 -10.19
CA ALA A 50 -1.30 0.57 -8.91
C ALA A 50 -0.28 1.07 -7.87
N PRO A 51 -0.64 1.99 -6.96
CA PRO A 51 0.20 2.22 -5.80
C PRO A 51 0.45 0.86 -5.16
N ALA A 52 1.70 0.58 -4.78
CA ALA A 52 2.02 -0.63 -4.05
C ALA A 52 1.08 -0.68 -2.84
N VAL A 53 0.16 -1.63 -2.83
CA VAL A 53 -0.72 -1.83 -1.68
C VAL A 53 0.24 -2.21 -0.57
N PRO A 54 0.32 -1.42 0.52
CA PRO A 54 1.21 -1.75 1.61
C PRO A 54 0.84 -3.16 2.08
N SER A 55 1.76 -4.10 1.94
CA SER A 55 1.50 -5.48 2.33
C SER A 55 1.77 -5.60 3.82
N CYS A 56 0.92 -6.36 4.49
CA CYS A 56 1.10 -6.73 5.88
C CYS A 56 1.13 -8.25 6.01
N SER A 57 1.76 -8.72 7.09
CA SER A 57 1.62 -10.11 7.51
C SER A 57 0.13 -10.44 7.74
N PRO A 58 -0.26 -11.72 7.58
CA PRO A 58 -1.62 -12.16 7.92
C PRO A 58 -2.06 -11.67 9.30
N LEU A 59 -3.30 -11.20 9.38
CA LEU A 59 -3.88 -10.68 10.61
C LEU A 59 -4.01 -11.80 11.66
N GLN A 60 -3.68 -11.46 12.90
CA GLN A 60 -3.81 -12.33 14.08
C GLN A 60 -5.05 -11.88 14.85
N VAL A 61 -6.12 -12.68 14.77
CA VAL A 61 -7.39 -12.44 15.45
C VAL A 61 -7.27 -12.78 16.93
N ASP A 62 -8.03 -12.06 17.76
CA ASP A 62 -8.06 -12.16 19.22
C ASP A 62 -6.67 -12.11 19.86
N THR A 63 -5.77 -11.33 19.27
CA THR A 63 -4.35 -11.27 19.65
C THR A 63 -3.92 -9.81 19.79
N ASP A 64 -3.41 -9.47 20.97
CA ASP A 64 -2.82 -8.17 21.29
C ASP A 64 -1.30 -8.23 21.24
N PHE A 65 -0.69 -7.19 20.65
CA PHE A 65 0.76 -6.96 20.66
C PHE A 65 1.05 -5.98 21.79
N ILE A 66 1.64 -6.45 22.89
CA ILE A 66 1.71 -5.64 24.11
C ILE A 66 2.80 -4.58 24.00
N GLY A 67 2.41 -3.32 24.29
CA GLY A 67 3.32 -2.17 24.38
C GLY A 67 3.82 -1.68 23.03
N ASN A 68 4.95 -0.95 23.07
CA ASN A 68 5.59 -0.33 21.90
C ASN A 68 4.70 0.67 21.13
N ASP A 69 3.67 1.23 21.76
CA ASP A 69 2.74 2.16 21.11
C ASP A 69 3.44 3.46 20.68
N LEU A 70 3.15 3.89 19.45
CA LEU A 70 3.62 5.12 18.86
C LEU A 70 2.49 6.16 18.81
N VAL A 71 1.42 5.84 18.08
CA VAL A 71 0.28 6.71 17.87
C VAL A 71 -0.99 5.89 17.64
N ASN A 72 -2.14 6.53 17.84
CA ASN A 72 -3.45 5.95 17.60
C ASN A 72 -4.10 6.59 16.38
N LYS A 73 -4.85 5.81 15.60
CA LYS A 73 -5.61 6.27 14.44
C LYS A 73 -6.98 5.61 14.41
N ASP A 74 -8.04 6.37 14.16
CA ASP A 74 -9.36 5.78 13.95
C ASP A 74 -9.39 4.99 12.63
N ALA A 75 -10.01 3.81 12.67
CA ALA A 75 -10.06 2.88 11.56
C ALA A 75 -11.31 2.00 11.64
N GLN A 76 -12.11 2.00 10.58
CA GLN A 76 -13.33 1.20 10.50
C GLN A 76 -13.06 -0.31 10.40
N SER A 77 -11.86 -0.71 9.97
CA SER A 77 -11.43 -2.11 9.91
C SER A 77 -9.93 -2.24 10.22
N PRO A 78 -9.48 -3.43 10.68
CA PRO A 78 -8.06 -3.70 10.92
C PRO A 78 -7.18 -3.60 9.66
N ASP A 79 -7.74 -3.81 8.46
CA ASP A 79 -7.00 -3.75 7.19
C ASP A 79 -6.43 -2.36 6.91
N LEU A 80 -7.10 -1.31 7.41
CA LEU A 80 -6.65 0.08 7.27
C LEU A 80 -5.37 0.37 8.09
N CYS A 81 -5.17 -0.36 9.20
CA CYS A 81 -4.01 -0.14 10.07
C CYS A 81 -2.69 -0.43 9.37
N CYS A 82 -2.68 -1.30 8.37
CA CYS A 82 -1.51 -1.58 7.56
C CYS A 82 -0.98 -0.31 6.88
N GLY A 83 -1.86 0.39 6.16
CA GLY A 83 -1.50 1.64 5.48
C GLY A 83 -1.10 2.73 6.46
N PHE A 84 -1.79 2.85 7.61
CA PHE A 84 -1.42 3.81 8.64
C PHE A 84 -0.05 3.54 9.24
N CYS A 85 0.31 2.28 9.45
CA CYS A 85 1.63 1.90 9.96
C CYS A 85 2.73 2.19 8.94
N HIS A 86 2.55 1.81 7.67
CA HIS A 86 3.50 2.15 6.60
C HIS A 86 3.70 3.67 6.44
N ALA A 87 2.67 4.47 6.71
CA ALA A 87 2.75 5.94 6.70
C ALA A 87 3.35 6.54 7.98
N THR A 88 3.58 5.74 9.03
CA THR A 88 4.08 6.20 10.34
C THR A 88 5.53 5.78 10.52
N VAL A 89 6.44 6.76 10.58
CA VAL A 89 7.87 6.50 10.77
C VAL A 89 8.10 5.70 12.05
N GLY A 90 8.84 4.60 11.90
CA GLY A 90 9.18 3.70 13.01
C GLY A 90 8.11 2.67 13.36
N CYS A 91 6.94 2.68 12.71
CA CYS A 91 5.92 1.67 12.93
C CYS A 91 6.28 0.37 12.20
N THR A 92 6.20 -0.76 12.91
CA THR A 92 6.47 -2.10 12.37
C THR A 92 5.35 -3.10 12.67
N SER A 93 4.36 -2.68 13.46
CA SER A 93 3.20 -3.50 13.78
C SER A 93 2.05 -2.65 14.30
N PHE A 94 0.87 -3.25 14.43
CA PHE A 94 -0.30 -2.60 15.00
C PHE A 94 -1.18 -3.61 15.72
N SER A 95 -2.02 -3.09 16.61
CA SER A 95 -3.19 -3.80 17.13
C SER A 95 -4.42 -2.95 16.86
N TRP A 96 -5.48 -3.53 16.33
CA TRP A 96 -6.76 -2.85 16.10
C TRP A 96 -7.77 -3.34 17.13
N PHE A 97 -8.50 -2.42 17.75
CA PHE A 97 -9.58 -2.74 18.68
C PHE A 97 -10.64 -1.64 18.66
N ALA A 98 -11.91 -2.03 18.63
CA ALA A 98 -13.07 -1.14 18.74
C ALA A 98 -12.99 0.11 17.85
N GLY A 99 -12.50 -0.03 16.61
CA GLY A 99 -12.42 1.06 15.65
C GLY A 99 -11.15 1.91 15.73
N VAL A 100 -10.13 1.49 16.48
CA VAL A 100 -8.87 2.23 16.64
C VAL A 100 -7.67 1.34 16.32
N CYS A 101 -6.77 1.82 15.46
CA CYS A 101 -5.44 1.27 15.26
C CYS A 101 -4.48 1.84 16.30
N TYR A 102 -3.88 0.97 17.09
CA TYR A 102 -2.78 1.26 17.99
C TYR A 102 -1.49 0.88 17.27
N LEU A 103 -0.87 1.87 16.61
CA LEU A 103 0.35 1.70 15.81
C LEU A 103 1.56 1.56 16.74
N LYS A 104 2.45 0.62 16.42
CA LYS A 104 3.51 0.20 17.32
C LYS A 104 4.86 0.09 16.63
N SER A 105 5.93 0.40 17.35
CA SER A 105 7.30 0.24 16.87
C SER A 105 7.80 -1.20 16.88
N GLY A 106 7.06 -2.11 17.51
CA GLY A 106 7.39 -3.53 17.57
C GLY A 106 6.23 -4.38 18.08
N ARG A 107 6.27 -5.68 17.77
CA ARG A 107 5.23 -6.66 18.15
C ARG A 107 5.13 -6.88 19.67
N GLY A 108 6.22 -6.70 20.41
CA GLY A 108 6.26 -6.99 21.85
C GLY A 108 5.86 -8.44 22.18
N ASP A 109 5.33 -8.61 23.39
CA ASP A 109 4.74 -9.86 23.87
C ASP A 109 3.32 -10.04 23.34
N LEU A 110 2.87 -11.29 23.27
CA LEU A 110 1.51 -11.61 22.85
C LEU A 110 0.58 -11.85 24.03
N ALA A 111 -0.65 -11.35 23.92
CA ALA A 111 -1.76 -11.80 24.75
C ALA A 111 -2.98 -12.15 23.91
N THR A 112 -3.69 -13.21 24.28
CA THR A 112 -5.02 -13.48 23.75
C THR A 112 -6.01 -12.47 24.32
N LYS A 113 -6.62 -11.64 23.48
CA LYS A 113 -7.63 -10.66 23.85
C LYS A 113 -8.72 -10.61 22.80
N GLN A 114 -9.93 -11.00 23.20
CA GLN A 114 -11.07 -11.07 22.30
C GLN A 114 -11.37 -9.71 21.66
N GLY A 115 -11.57 -9.69 20.35
CA GLY A 115 -11.87 -8.49 19.56
C GLY A 115 -10.65 -7.68 19.12
N VAL A 116 -9.44 -8.03 19.57
CA VAL A 116 -8.20 -7.37 19.11
C VAL A 116 -7.67 -8.09 17.88
N VAL A 117 -7.37 -7.34 16.82
CA VAL A 117 -6.78 -7.88 15.59
C VAL A 117 -5.43 -7.22 15.33
N SER A 118 -4.35 -7.98 15.33
CA SER A 118 -2.99 -7.44 15.19
C SER A 118 -2.31 -7.86 13.89
N GLY A 119 -1.38 -7.03 13.41
CA GLY A 119 -0.63 -7.27 12.19
C GLY A 119 0.80 -6.72 12.28
N ARG A 120 1.72 -7.34 11.52
CA ARG A 120 3.08 -6.83 11.31
C ARG A 120 3.18 -6.23 9.91
N VAL A 121 4.00 -5.19 9.82
CA VAL A 121 4.24 -4.36 8.63
C VAL A 121 5.66 -4.58 8.17
#